data_AF-A0A4U2PVS9-F1
#
_entry.id   AF-A0A4U2PVS9-F1
#
_cell.length_a   1.000
_cell.length_b   1.000
_cell.length_c   1.000
_cell.angle_alpha   90.00
_cell.angle_beta   90.00
_cell.angle_gamma   90.00
#
_symmetry.space_group_name_H-M   'P 1'
#
loop_
_entity.id
_entity.type
_entity.pdbx_description
1 polymer ?
#
loop_
_entity_poly.entity_id
_entity_poly.type
_entity_poly.pdbx_seq_one_letter_code
_entity_poly.pdbx_strand_id
1 'polypeptide(L)'
;MNRDETLTLIQQMEHARQHLHELYEEYGFGHACVLEQSMLLDELINQYNRMFQTKKQSHYVLGQIIDNDDVISSPSPHSFYAEL
;
A
#
# COMPACT_ATOMS: atom_id res chain seq x y z
N MET A 1 -16.50 9.67 16.92
CA MET A 1 -15.95 8.36 16.50
C MET A 1 -16.32 7.36 17.57
N ASN A 2 -17.01 6.29 17.19
CA ASN A 2 -17.26 5.19 18.10
C ASN A 2 -15.95 4.38 18.23
N ARG A 3 -15.49 4.15 19.47
CA ARG A 3 -14.27 3.36 19.71
C ARG A 3 -14.44 1.92 19.23
N ASP A 4 -15.66 1.40 19.27
CA ASP A 4 -15.97 0.03 18.90
C ASP A 4 -15.82 -0.17 17.39
N GLU A 5 -16.29 0.79 16.58
CA GLU A 5 -16.11 0.78 15.11
C GLU A 5 -14.63 0.78 14.71
N THR A 6 -13.80 1.54 15.45
CA THR A 6 -12.35 1.58 15.23
C THR A 6 -11.70 0.24 15.57
N LEU A 7 -12.08 -0.37 16.70
CA LEU A 7 -11.54 -1.67 17.11
C LEU A 7 -11.92 -2.78 16.14
N THR A 8 -13.17 -2.79 15.66
CA THR A 8 -13.61 -3.73 14.63
C THR A 8 -12.81 -3.58 13.34
N LEU A 9 -12.53 -2.35 12.92
CA LEU A 9 -11.75 -2.10 11.70
C LEU A 9 -10.29 -2.57 11.84
N ILE A 10 -9.66 -2.32 12.98
CA ILE A 10 -8.31 -2.82 13.27
C ILE A 10 -8.27 -4.35 13.23
N GLN A 11 -9.26 -5.03 13.80
CA GLN A 11 -9.34 -6.49 13.75
C GLN A 11 -9.50 -7.02 12.32
N GLN A 12 -10.32 -6.36 11.50
CA GLN A 12 -10.49 -6.72 10.10
C GLN A 12 -9.20 -6.56 9.30
N MET A 13 -8.45 -5.48 9.54
CA MET A 13 -7.14 -5.25 8.93
C MET A 13 -6.14 -6.33 9.31
N GLU A 14 -6.07 -6.70 10.59
CA GLU A 14 -5.13 -7.74 11.05
C GLU A 14 -5.48 -9.10 10.46
N HIS A 15 -6.76 -9.45 10.44
CA HIS A 15 -7.23 -10.68 9.80
C HIS A 15 -6.90 -10.69 8.30
N ALA A 16 -7.15 -9.59 7.61
CA ALA A 16 -6.85 -9.47 6.19
C ALA A 16 -5.33 -9.58 5.90
N ARG A 17 -4.49 -9.04 6.79
CA ARG A 17 -3.03 -9.13 6.72
C ARG A 17 -2.54 -10.56 6.93
N GLN A 18 -3.09 -11.27 7.92
CA GLN A 18 -2.77 -12.67 8.18
C GLN A 18 -3.12 -13.53 6.95
N HIS A 19 -4.33 -13.35 6.42
CA HIS A 19 -4.78 -14.11 5.26
C HIS A 19 -3.95 -13.81 3.99
N LEU A 20 -3.54 -12.56 3.79
CA LEU A 20 -2.63 -12.20 2.71
C LEU A 20 -1.29 -12.90 2.82
N HIS A 21 -0.76 -13.03 4.04
CA HIS A 21 0.49 -13.74 4.29
C HIS A 21 0.35 -15.24 3.97
N GLU A 22 -0.75 -15.87 4.39
CA GLU A 22 -1.05 -17.27 4.06
C GLU A 22 -1.15 -17.50 2.55
N LEU A 23 -1.94 -16.67 1.85
CA LEU A 23 -2.08 -16.74 0.40
C LEU A 23 -0.75 -16.48 -0.31
N TYR A 24 0.06 -15.58 0.23
CA TYR A 24 1.38 -15.28 -0.30
C TYR A 24 2.35 -16.47 -0.13
N GLU A 25 2.32 -17.15 1.01
CA GLU A 25 3.12 -18.37 1.23
C GLU A 25 2.65 -19.54 0.35
N GLU A 26 1.35 -19.67 0.09
CA GLU A 26 0.79 -20.76 -0.70
C GLU A 26 0.95 -20.56 -2.22
N TYR A 27 0.63 -19.36 -2.72
CA TYR A 27 0.55 -19.10 -4.17
C TYR A 27 1.66 -18.20 -4.72
N GLY A 28 2.36 -17.44 -3.85
CA GLY A 28 3.41 -16.50 -4.24
C GLY A 28 2.90 -15.15 -4.77
N PHE A 29 3.83 -14.28 -5.17
CA PHE A 29 3.50 -12.98 -5.77
C PHE A 29 2.80 -13.16 -7.12
N GLY A 30 1.67 -12.46 -7.31
CA GLY A 30 0.98 -12.36 -8.60
C GLY A 30 -0.20 -13.32 -8.79
N HIS A 31 -0.52 -14.15 -7.80
CA HIS A 31 -1.77 -14.90 -7.83
C HIS A 31 -2.97 -13.97 -7.61
N ALA A 32 -4.05 -14.18 -8.36
CA ALA A 32 -5.24 -13.33 -8.30
C ALA A 32 -5.77 -13.17 -6.87
N CYS A 33 -5.84 -14.25 -6.09
CA CYS A 33 -6.27 -14.18 -4.69
C CYS A 33 -5.37 -13.29 -3.82
N VAL A 34 -4.05 -13.30 -4.04
CA VAL A 34 -3.11 -12.44 -3.29
C VAL A 34 -3.32 -10.98 -3.66
N LEU A 35 -3.55 -10.69 -4.94
CA LEU A 35 -3.82 -9.33 -5.43
C LEU A 35 -5.16 -8.81 -4.91
N GLU A 36 -6.23 -9.60 -5.00
CA GLU A 36 -7.55 -9.26 -4.48
C GLU A 36 -7.51 -9.02 -2.97
N GLN A 37 -6.82 -9.90 -2.24
CA GLN A 37 -6.65 -9.74 -0.80
C GLN A 37 -5.82 -8.49 -0.44
N SER A 38 -4.82 -8.15 -1.26
CA SER A 38 -4.05 -6.91 -1.09
C SER A 38 -4.93 -5.68 -1.27
N MET A 39 -5.78 -5.67 -2.31
CA MET A 39 -6.72 -4.58 -2.55
C MET A 39 -7.71 -4.41 -1.40
N LEU A 40 -8.21 -5.53 -0.84
CA LEU A 40 -9.09 -5.49 0.32
C LEU A 40 -8.40 -4.87 1.55
N LEU A 41 -7.16 -5.28 1.83
CA LEU A 41 -6.38 -4.73 2.94
C LEU A 41 -6.14 -3.22 2.77
N ASP A 42 -5.79 -2.78 1.56
CA ASP A 42 -5.61 -1.36 1.23
C ASP A 42 -6.91 -0.56 1.42
N GLU A 43 -8.06 -1.12 1.06
CA GLU A 43 -9.34 -0.46 1.27
C GLU A 43 -9.67 -0.31 2.76
N LEU A 44 -9.40 -1.33 3.59
CA LEU A 44 -9.58 -1.25 5.05
C LEU A 44 -8.64 -0.21 5.67
N ILE A 45 -7.38 -0.16 5.24
CA ILE A 45 -6.41 0.87 5.65
C ILE A 45 -6.92 2.26 5.26
N ASN A 46 -7.44 2.42 4.05
CA ASN A 46 -7.98 3.68 3.55
C ASN A 46 -9.22 4.11 4.34
N GLN A 47 -10.09 3.18 4.73
CA GLN A 47 -11.23 3.46 5.61
C GLN A 47 -10.77 3.93 6.99
N TYR A 48 -9.79 3.24 7.58
CA TYR A 48 -9.20 3.64 8.87
C TYR A 48 -8.61 5.05 8.75
N ASN A 49 -7.80 5.27 7.72
CA ASN A 49 -7.24 6.56 7.41
C ASN A 49 -8.31 7.65 7.27
N ARG A 50 -9.40 7.45 6.53
CA ARG A 50 -10.50 8.43 6.42
C ARG A 50 -11.15 8.75 7.77
N MET A 51 -11.33 7.73 8.61
CA MET A 51 -11.86 7.88 9.96
C MET A 51 -10.98 8.82 10.81
N PHE A 52 -9.65 8.71 10.70
CA PHE A 52 -8.69 9.54 11.46
C PHE A 52 -8.24 10.84 10.76
N GLN A 53 -8.34 10.92 9.43
CA GLN A 53 -7.84 12.03 8.60
C GLN A 53 -8.84 13.18 8.43
N THR A 54 -10.05 13.11 9.00
CA THR A 54 -10.97 14.28 9.09
C THR A 54 -10.35 15.49 9.83
N LYS A 55 -9.14 15.36 10.41
CA LYS A 55 -8.36 16.44 11.05
C LYS A 55 -7.16 16.97 10.25
N LYS A 56 -6.76 16.39 9.12
CA LYS A 56 -5.65 16.92 8.29
C LYS A 56 -6.09 16.96 6.83
N GLN A 57 -6.42 18.17 6.39
CA GLN A 57 -6.91 18.48 5.05
C GLN A 57 -6.04 17.90 3.93
N SER A 58 -6.73 17.31 2.95
CA SER A 58 -6.71 17.72 1.54
C SER A 58 -5.38 18.31 1.04
N HIS A 59 -4.45 17.47 0.57
CA HIS A 59 -3.58 17.88 -0.52
C HIS A 59 -3.13 16.66 -1.36
N TYR A 60 -3.76 16.55 -2.54
CA TYR A 60 -3.30 15.95 -3.80
C TYR A 60 -2.59 14.58 -3.75
N VAL A 61 -3.26 13.46 -4.05
CA VAL A 61 -3.68 12.98 -5.41
C VAL A 61 -2.44 12.79 -6.29
N LEU A 62 -2.07 11.55 -6.63
CA LEU A 62 -2.46 10.86 -7.88
C LEU A 62 -2.14 11.63 -9.18
N GLY A 63 -1.33 12.69 -9.12
CA GLY A 63 -0.89 13.49 -10.27
C GLY A 63 0.50 13.13 -10.82
N GLN A 64 1.19 12.13 -10.28
CA GLN A 64 2.55 11.76 -10.73
C GLN A 64 2.59 10.59 -11.74
N ILE A 65 1.45 10.15 -12.27
CA ILE A 65 1.39 9.00 -13.20
C ILE A 65 1.08 9.43 -14.65
N ILE A 66 0.69 10.69 -14.88
CA ILE A 66 0.47 11.22 -16.23
C ILE A 66 1.29 12.50 -16.38
N ASP A 67 2.61 12.35 -16.45
CA ASP A 67 3.53 13.25 -17.14
C ASP A 67 4.75 12.40 -17.53
N ASN A 68 4.49 11.35 -18.35
CA ASN A 68 5.52 10.79 -19.21
C ASN A 68 5.54 11.66 -20.46
N ASP A 69 6.25 12.78 -20.41
CA ASP A 69 6.94 13.30 -21.57
C ASP A 69 8.14 14.11 -21.09
N ASP A 70 9.30 13.64 -21.54
CA ASP A 70 10.59 14.30 -21.58
C ASP A 70 11.61 14.03 -20.44
N VAL A 71 12.85 13.82 -20.90
CA VAL A 71 14.11 13.66 -20.16
C VAL A 71 14.45 12.26 -19.64
N ILE A 72 14.97 11.48 -20.59
CA ILE A 72 16.17 10.66 -20.40
C ILE A 72 17.21 11.46 -19.58
N SER A 73 17.48 11.04 -18.35
CA SER A 73 18.83 11.06 -17.77
C SER A 73 18.86 10.34 -16.42
N SER A 74 19.11 9.03 -16.45
CA SER A 74 19.84 8.36 -15.37
C SER A 74 21.21 9.03 -15.20
N PRO A 75 21.77 9.07 -13.98
CA PRO A 75 22.67 7.98 -13.60
C PRO A 75 22.40 7.43 -12.20
N SER A 76 22.40 6.11 -12.16
CA SER A 76 22.27 5.23 -10.99
C SER A 76 23.41 5.42 -9.96
N PRO A 77 23.15 5.24 -8.65
CA PRO A 77 24.17 5.19 -7.62
C PRO A 77 24.86 3.81 -7.61
N HIS A 78 25.65 3.52 -8.65
CA HIS A 78 26.60 2.42 -8.65
C HIS A 78 28.02 2.98 -8.58
N SER A 79 28.35 3.54 -7.40
CA SER A 79 29.72 3.93 -7.02
C SER A 79 30.22 3.08 -5.84
N PHE A 80 29.78 1.83 -5.77
CA PHE A 80 30.39 0.81 -4.93
C PHE A 80 30.56 -0.41 -5.83
N TYR A 81 31.78 -0.94 -5.90
CA TYR A 81 32.28 -1.98 -6.81
C TYR A 81 32.96 -1.46 -8.09
N ALA A 82 34.20 -0.96 -7.96
CA ALA A 82 35.37 -1.43 -8.74
C ALA A 82 36.65 -0.70 -8.28
N GLU A 83 37.77 -1.42 -8.36
CA GLU A 83 39.19 -1.07 -8.09
C GLU A 83 39.61 -1.22 -6.61
N LEU A 84 40.11 -2.40 -6.23
CA LEU A 84 41.49 -2.95 -6.37
C LEU A 84 42.47 -2.34 -5.36
#